data_AF-A0A967DXB8-F1
#
_entry.id   AF-A0A967DXB8-F1
#
_cell.length_a   1.000
_cell.length_b   1.000
_cell.length_c   1.000
_cell.angle_alpha   90.00
_cell.angle_beta   90.00
_cell.angle_gamma   90.00
#
_symmetry.space_group_name_H-M   'P 1'
#
loop_
_entity.id
_entity.type
_entity.pdbx_description
1 polymer ?
#
loop_
_entity_poly.entity_id
_entity_poly.type
_entity_poly.pdbx_seq_one_letter_code
_entity_poly.pdbx_strand_id
1 'polypeptide(L)'
;MTHEDLADTVPLYAIGALEKPERQALEAHLLSGCTPCRTALKEFQSVAVALPFALSLTPPPRGLRDKIMGARTQESPAETGSPSS
;
A
#
# COMPACT_ATOMS: atom_id res chain seq x y z
N MET A 1 -17.86 -12.82 -7.00
CA MET A 1 -16.77 -13.34 -7.84
C MET A 1 -16.20 -14.56 -7.17
N THR A 2 -15.94 -15.58 -7.96
CA THR A 2 -15.33 -16.83 -7.50
C THR A 2 -13.82 -16.63 -7.29
N HIS A 3 -13.16 -17.62 -6.70
CA HIS A 3 -11.72 -17.64 -6.60
C HIS A 3 -11.07 -17.65 -7.99
N GLU A 4 -11.56 -18.50 -8.90
CA GLU A 4 -11.05 -18.58 -10.28
C GLU A 4 -11.12 -17.24 -11.01
N ASP A 5 -12.21 -16.48 -10.88
CA ASP A 5 -12.37 -15.16 -11.52
C ASP A 5 -11.30 -14.15 -11.06
N LEU A 6 -10.76 -14.35 -9.84
CA LEU A 6 -9.88 -13.39 -9.18
C LEU A 6 -8.42 -13.86 -9.10
N ALA A 7 -8.11 -15.10 -9.47
CA ALA A 7 -6.77 -15.67 -9.34
C ALA A 7 -5.70 -14.79 -10.02
N ASP A 8 -5.98 -14.31 -11.23
CA ASP A 8 -5.08 -13.45 -12.01
C ASP A 8 -4.97 -12.01 -11.47
N THR A 9 -5.93 -11.58 -10.64
CA THR A 9 -5.93 -10.24 -10.04
C THR A 9 -5.03 -10.16 -8.80
N VAL A 10 -4.80 -11.28 -8.11
CA VAL A 10 -3.98 -11.34 -6.88
C VAL A 10 -2.55 -10.84 -7.09
N PRO A 11 -1.78 -11.29 -8.10
CA PRO A 11 -0.42 -10.77 -8.33
C PRO A 11 -0.42 -9.28 -8.68
N LEU A 12 -1.42 -8.79 -9.42
CA LEU A 12 -1.55 -7.37 -9.76
C LEU A 12 -1.85 -6.51 -8.53
N TYR A 13 -2.67 -7.02 -7.61
CA TYR A 13 -2.93 -6.37 -6.33
C TYR A 13 -1.65 -6.26 -5.49
N ALA A 14 -0.82 -7.31 -5.46
CA ALA A 14 0.41 -7.34 -4.66
C ALA A 14 1.41 -6.24 -5.05
N ILE A 15 1.42 -5.82 -6.31
CA ILE A 15 2.27 -4.73 -6.83
C ILE A 15 1.53 -3.38 -6.97
N GLY A 16 0.26 -3.31 -6.56
CA GLY A 16 -0.55 -2.09 -6.65
C GLY A 16 -0.96 -1.69 -8.07
N ALA A 17 -1.03 -2.63 -9.01
CA ALA A 17 -1.31 -2.39 -10.43
C ALA A 17 -2.79 -2.51 -10.83
N LEU A 18 -3.70 -2.77 -9.88
CA LEU A 18 -5.13 -2.86 -10.16
C LEU A 18 -5.82 -1.50 -10.20
N GLU A 19 -6.75 -1.37 -11.14
CA GLU A 19 -7.69 -0.26 -11.16
C GLU A 19 -8.64 -0.32 -9.96
N LYS A 20 -9.24 0.82 -9.61
CA LYS A 20 -10.12 0.94 -8.44
C LYS A 20 -11.23 -0.13 -8.36
N PRO A 21 -12.01 -0.40 -9.43
CA PRO A 21 -13.09 -1.40 -9.34
C PRO A 21 -12.58 -2.83 -9.12
N GLU A 22 -11.49 -3.21 -9.79
CA GLU A 22 -10.89 -4.54 -9.65
C GLU A 22 -10.31 -4.75 -8.26
N ARG A 23 -9.60 -3.73 -7.75
CA ARG A 23 -9.08 -3.71 -6.39
C ARG A 23 -10.18 -3.92 -5.36
N GLN A 24 -11.29 -3.20 -5.48
CA GLN A 24 -12.43 -3.31 -4.55
C GLN A 24 -13.08 -4.70 -4.59
N ALA A 25 -13.21 -5.28 -5.78
CA ALA A 25 -13.78 -6.62 -5.95
C ALA A 25 -12.90 -7.68 -5.27
N LEU A 26 -11.58 -7.60 -5.45
CA LEU A 26 -10.64 -8.50 -4.78
C LEU A 26 -10.61 -8.27 -3.26
N GLU A 27 -10.64 -7.02 -2.78
CA GLU A 27 -10.69 -6.71 -1.34
C GLU A 27 -11.92 -7.29 -0.66
N ALA A 28 -13.10 -7.17 -1.29
CA ALA A 28 -14.33 -7.78 -0.79
C ALA A 28 -14.20 -9.31 -0.68
N HIS A 29 -13.55 -9.95 -1.66
CA HIS A 29 -13.30 -11.39 -1.65
C HIS A 29 -12.26 -11.80 -0.58
N LEU A 30 -11.22 -11.01 -0.38
CA LEU A 30 -10.25 -11.23 0.70
C LEU A 30 -10.92 -11.07 2.07
N LEU A 31 -11.85 -10.13 2.23
CA LEU A 31 -12.63 -9.94 3.45
C LEU A 31 -13.58 -11.12 3.72
N SER A 32 -14.11 -11.76 2.69
CA SER A 32 -15.00 -12.92 2.84
C SER A 32 -14.31 -14.17 3.42
N GLY A 33 -12.98 -14.16 3.54
CA GLY A 33 -12.23 -15.24 4.19
C GLY A 33 -11.62 -16.28 3.24
N CYS A 34 -11.57 -16.02 1.94
CA CYS A 34 -11.03 -16.97 0.97
C CYS A 34 -9.55 -17.30 1.25
N THR A 35 -9.30 -18.52 1.74
CA THR A 35 -7.95 -18.96 2.13
C THR A 35 -6.99 -19.05 0.94
N PRO A 36 -7.35 -19.65 -0.21
CA PRO A 36 -6.48 -19.67 -1.40
C PRO A 36 -5.99 -18.28 -1.83
N CYS A 37 -6.89 -17.29 -1.94
CA CYS A 37 -6.52 -15.92 -2.32
C CYS A 37 -5.63 -15.24 -1.29
N ARG A 38 -5.86 -15.44 0.01
CA ARG A 38 -5.02 -14.88 1.08
C ARG A 38 -3.62 -15.49 1.08
N THR A 39 -3.51 -16.80 0.87
CA THR A 39 -2.22 -17.50 0.75
C THR A 39 -1.45 -17.00 -0.47
N ALA A 40 -2.08 -17.00 -1.65
CA ALA A 40 -1.47 -16.49 -2.87
C ALA A 40 -1.04 -15.02 -2.73
N LEU A 41 -1.87 -14.18 -2.11
CA LEU A 41 -1.53 -12.78 -1.88
C LEU A 41 -0.27 -12.64 -1.03
N LYS A 42 -0.14 -13.40 0.05
CA LYS A 42 1.06 -13.39 0.90
C LYS A 42 2.31 -13.81 0.12
N GLU A 43 2.20 -14.84 -0.72
CA GLU A 43 3.30 -15.31 -1.57
C GLU A 43 3.73 -14.24 -2.59
N PHE A 44 2.77 -13.65 -3.30
CA PHE A 44 3.08 -12.59 -4.27
C PHE A 44 3.62 -11.31 -3.61
N GLN A 45 3.12 -10.93 -2.43
CA GLN A 45 3.66 -9.80 -1.67
C GLN A 45 5.13 -10.02 -1.28
N SER A 46 5.50 -11.25 -0.92
CA SER A 46 6.90 -11.56 -0.60
C SER A 46 7.84 -11.35 -1.80
N VAL A 47 7.39 -11.69 -3.01
CA VAL A 47 8.13 -11.45 -4.26
C VAL A 47 8.13 -9.97 -4.61
N ALA A 48 6.99 -9.29 -4.46
CA ALA A 48 6.84 -7.87 -4.78
C ALA A 48 7.83 -6.99 -3.99
N VAL A 49 8.09 -7.32 -2.72
CA VAL A 49 9.09 -6.61 -1.90
C VAL A 49 10.52 -6.74 -2.45
N ALA A 50 10.84 -7.82 -3.14
CA ALA A 50 12.18 -8.04 -3.71
C ALA A 50 12.41 -7.26 -5.02
N LEU A 51 11.34 -6.95 -5.78
CA LEU A 51 11.46 -6.35 -7.13
C LEU A 51 12.24 -5.02 -7.16
N PRO A 52 12.05 -4.06 -6.23
CA PRO A 52 12.78 -2.80 -6.26
C PRO A 52 14.30 -2.95 -6.14
N PHE A 53 14.78 -4.02 -5.51
CA PHE A 53 16.22 -4.27 -5.35
C PHE A 53 16.92 -4.68 -6.65
N ALA A 54 16.17 -5.10 -7.67
CA ALA A 54 16.70 -5.39 -9.00
C ALA A 54 16.83 -4.13 -9.88
N LEU A 55 16.30 -2.99 -9.43
CA LEU A 55 16.30 -1.74 -10.20
C LEU A 55 17.58 -0.94 -9.97
N SER A 56 17.96 -0.15 -10.99
CA SER A 56 19.02 0.85 -10.82
C SER A 56 18.54 1.98 -9.92
N LEU A 57 19.31 2.32 -8.90
CA LEU A 57 19.01 3.42 -7.98
C LEU A 57 19.28 4.77 -8.65
N THR A 58 18.28 5.64 -8.68
CA THR A 58 18.41 7.03 -9.14
C THR A 58 18.61 7.95 -7.94
N PRO A 59 19.65 8.81 -7.93
CA PRO A 59 19.87 9.73 -6.81
C PRO A 59 18.71 10.74 -6.69
N PRO A 60 18.25 11.04 -5.46
CA PRO A 60 17.17 12.00 -5.26
C PRO A 60 17.65 13.44 -5.55
N PRO A 61 16.73 14.36 -5.92
CA PRO A 61 17.03 15.78 -6.01
C PRO A 61 17.61 16.34 -4.69
N ARG A 62 18.52 17.32 -4.81
CA ARG A 62 19.13 18.01 -3.66
C ARG A 62 18.03 18.61 -2.78
N GLY A 63 18.17 18.47 -1.46
CA GLY A 63 17.22 19.01 -0.47
C GLY A 63 15.90 18.24 -0.34
N LEU A 64 15.67 17.16 -1.11
CA LEU A 64 14.45 16.36 -0.96
C LEU A 64 14.33 15.75 0.46
N ARG A 65 15.45 15.31 1.03
CA ARG A 65 15.48 14.80 2.42
C ARG A 65 15.04 15.86 3.42
N ASP A 66 15.63 17.06 3.34
CA ASP A 66 15.31 18.16 4.25
C ASP A 66 13.84 18.58 4.14
N LYS A 67 13.30 18.62 2.90
CA LYS A 67 11.88 18.89 2.66
C LYS A 67 10.96 17.84 3.30
N ILE A 68 11.26 16.56 3.13
CA ILE A 68 10.46 15.46 3.72
C ILE A 68 10.52 15.51 5.25
N MET A 69 11.72 15.72 5.81
CA MET A 69 11.90 15.75 7.26
C MET A 69 11.26 17.01 7.88
N GLY A 70 11.38 18.17 7.23
CA GLY A 70 10.74 19.41 7.68
C GLY A 70 9.21 19.31 7.73
N ALA A 71 8.58 18.59 6.78
CA ALA A 71 7.14 18.39 6.77
C ALA A 71 6.63 17.59 8.00
N ARG A 72 7.43 16.66 8.53
CA ARG A 72 7.07 15.88 9.74
C ARG A 72 7.01 16.72 11.01
N THR A 73 7.77 17.81 11.07
CA THR A 73 7.83 18.70 12.24
C THR A 73 6.67 19.70 12.29
N GLN A 74 5.92 19.87 11.19
CA GLN A 74 4.85 20.89 11.10
C GLN A 74 3.48 20.41 11.61
N GLU A 75 3.32 19.12 11.91
CA GLU A 75 2.10 18.57 12.52
C GLU A 75 2.24 18.46 14.04
N SER A 76 2.16 19.61 14.71
CA SER A 76 1.61 19.67 16.07
C SER A 76 0.94 21.04 16.24
N PRO A 77 -0.33 21.20 15.88
CA PRO A 77 -1.12 22.24 16.50
C PRO A 77 -1.19 21.86 17.97
N ALA A 78 -0.48 22.61 18.80
CA ALA A 78 -0.72 22.62 20.23
C ALA A 78 -2.23 22.78 20.42
N GLU A 79 -2.86 21.81 21.07
CA GLU A 79 -4.15 22.00 21.72
C GLU A 79 -4.00 23.24 22.62
N THR A 80 -4.42 24.39 22.11
CA THR A 80 -4.89 25.48 22.95
C THR A 80 -6.24 25.05 23.51
N GLY A 81 -6.21 24.10 24.44
CA GLY A 81 -7.26 23.92 25.43
C GLY A 81 -7.20 25.11 26.37
N SER A 82 -7.93 26.18 26.03
CA SER A 82 -8.24 27.25 26.96
C SER A 82 -9.58 26.92 27.64
N PRO A 83 -9.71 27.09 28.96
CA PRO A 83 -10.86 26.64 29.74
C PRO A 83 -12.07 27.55 29.48
N SER A 84 -13.28 26.99 29.46
CA SER A 84 -14.50 27.81 29.49
C SER A 84 -15.63 27.10 30.25
N SER A 85 -15.96 27.76 31.36
CA SER A 85 -17.18 27.80 32.19
C SER A 85 -17.74 26.51 32.80
#